data_AF-A0A1W9QDV8-F1
#
_entry.id   AF-A0A1W9QDV8-F1
#
_cell.length_a   1.000
_cell.length_b   1.000
_cell.length_c   1.000
_cell.angle_alpha   90.00
_cell.angle_beta   90.00
_cell.angle_gamma   90.00
#
_symmetry.space_group_name_H-M   'P 1'
#
loop_
_entity.id
_entity.type
_entity.pdbx_description
1 polymer ?
#
loop_
_entity_poly.entity_id
_entity_poly.type
_entity_poly.pdbx_seq_one_letter_code
_entity_poly.pdbx_strand_id
1 'polypeptide(L)'
;MAVRVKPEITIKNGVVAGQRSENMRDGWTATFDKYVVVLGPVFVSQLSDASRTEEAHETFVLDLKKVPESGAELWKLPGLDEGRWNVGFELSTGAHDAERHSTVTKEDFERIVDEDLTYLIEGSISKEGGLSCPPKALVEAPDRKPAGQSMGGSDCYEAETVAFSFAVRAPTVFDACELDGIPGVAIGSGGVRTTSITLHGDHMFFNGFPVGDEGSVRRLAQWIADSDLNLDGVVSEAELKRIPLGALAAIDPDIYQLGGSPIELETAYDFLRGALKTQGHMESEGECRVDGVAHDHDHDHDHGDEEDHGAAGARGK
;
A
#
# COMPACT_ATOMS: atom_id res chain seq x y z
N MET A 1 -3.00 11.75 -23.62
CA MET A 1 -3.37 11.61 -22.19
C MET A 1 -2.31 12.27 -21.31
N ALA A 2 -2.71 12.92 -20.22
CA ALA A 2 -1.81 13.38 -19.16
C ALA A 2 -2.00 12.51 -17.92
N VAL A 3 -0.91 12.22 -17.21
CA VAL A 3 -0.94 11.40 -16.00
C VAL A 3 -0.38 12.21 -14.84
N ARG A 4 -1.14 12.27 -13.76
CA ARG A 4 -0.75 12.96 -12.53
C ARG A 4 -0.63 11.98 -11.38
N VAL A 5 0.15 12.35 -10.37
CA VAL A 5 0.30 11.59 -9.12
C VAL A 5 -0.38 12.34 -8.00
N LYS A 6 -1.18 11.64 -7.20
CA LYS A 6 -1.89 12.19 -6.05
C LYS A 6 -1.50 11.44 -4.78
N PRO A 7 -1.14 12.15 -3.71
CA PRO A 7 -1.12 11.54 -2.39
C PRO A 7 -2.57 11.32 -1.92
N GLU A 8 -2.84 10.17 -1.35
CA GLU A 8 -4.09 9.94 -0.64
C GLU A 8 -4.12 10.71 0.70
N ILE A 9 -5.31 10.89 1.28
CA ILE A 9 -5.48 11.73 2.46
C ILE A 9 -4.74 11.15 3.67
N THR A 10 -4.52 9.84 3.72
CA THR A 10 -3.80 9.16 4.80
C THR A 10 -2.32 9.55 4.82
N ILE A 11 -1.68 9.76 3.65
CA ILE A 11 -0.32 10.31 3.57
C ILE A 11 -0.31 11.77 4.05
N LYS A 12 -1.33 12.55 3.66
CA LYS A 12 -1.40 13.98 3.96
C LYS A 12 -1.68 14.28 5.42
N ASN A 13 -2.64 13.60 6.02
CA ASN A 13 -3.15 13.90 7.35
C ASN A 13 -2.87 12.81 8.38
N GLY A 14 -2.30 11.68 7.96
CA GLY A 14 -2.15 10.51 8.81
C GLY A 14 -3.43 9.70 8.93
N VAL A 15 -3.39 8.70 9.80
CA VAL A 15 -4.53 7.81 10.09
C VAL A 15 -4.90 8.00 11.55
N VAL A 16 -6.13 8.44 11.81
CA VAL A 16 -6.61 8.70 13.17
C VAL A 16 -7.18 7.44 13.83
N ALA A 17 -7.08 7.37 15.15
CA ALA A 17 -7.75 6.35 15.94
C ALA A 17 -9.28 6.43 15.80
N GLY A 18 -9.97 5.29 15.86
CA GLY A 18 -11.41 5.26 16.04
C GLY A 18 -12.11 4.01 15.51
N GLN A 19 -13.43 4.12 15.33
CA GLN A 19 -14.31 2.98 15.10
C GLN A 19 -14.86 2.88 13.67
N ARG A 20 -14.40 3.74 12.76
CA ARG A 20 -14.77 3.67 11.34
C ARG A 20 -13.75 2.84 10.55
N SER A 21 -14.12 2.33 9.38
CA SER A 21 -13.27 1.42 8.59
C SER A 21 -11.93 2.07 8.23
N GLU A 22 -11.95 3.36 7.91
CA GLU A 22 -10.79 4.19 7.58
C GLU A 22 -9.90 4.54 8.78
N ASN A 23 -10.35 4.28 10.01
CA ASN A 23 -9.61 4.60 11.23
C ASN A 23 -8.74 3.45 11.72
N MET A 24 -7.69 3.80 12.45
CA MET A 24 -6.86 2.87 13.21
C MET A 24 -7.67 2.25 14.37
N ARG A 25 -7.73 0.92 14.42
CA ARG A 25 -8.64 0.16 15.28
C ARG A 25 -8.10 -0.17 16.67
N ASP A 26 -6.78 -0.16 16.83
CA ASP A 26 -6.08 -0.47 18.08
C ASP A 26 -5.81 0.78 18.96
N GLY A 27 -6.39 1.92 18.58
CA GLY A 27 -6.34 3.17 19.33
C GLY A 27 -5.11 4.04 19.07
N TRP A 28 -4.19 3.58 18.21
CA TRP A 28 -3.07 4.39 17.75
C TRP A 28 -3.50 5.43 16.72
N THR A 29 -2.78 6.54 16.62
CA THR A 29 -2.86 7.49 15.51
C THR A 29 -1.50 7.56 14.84
N ALA A 30 -1.47 7.51 13.51
CA ALA A 30 -0.24 7.60 12.73
C ALA A 30 -0.14 8.94 12.00
N THR A 31 1.07 9.47 11.89
CA THR A 31 1.39 10.64 11.07
C THR A 31 2.64 10.38 10.22
N PHE A 32 2.69 10.99 9.04
CA PHE A 32 3.86 10.96 8.16
C PHE A 32 4.50 12.34 8.09
N ASP A 33 5.82 12.38 8.28
CA ASP A 33 6.66 13.55 8.10
C ASP A 33 7.31 13.56 6.71
N LYS A 34 7.61 12.36 6.18
CA LYS A 34 8.23 12.15 4.88
C LYS A 34 7.61 10.92 4.20
N TYR A 35 7.31 11.04 2.91
CA TYR A 35 6.84 9.93 2.11
C TYR A 35 7.42 10.00 0.70
N VAL A 36 8.71 9.68 0.59
CA VAL A 36 9.45 9.74 -0.68
C VAL A 36 9.32 8.42 -1.42
N VAL A 37 9.03 8.49 -2.71
CA VAL A 37 8.85 7.32 -3.58
C VAL A 37 9.51 7.52 -4.95
N VAL A 38 10.03 6.44 -5.53
CA VAL A 38 10.49 6.36 -6.93
C VAL A 38 9.36 5.79 -7.79
N LEU A 39 8.86 6.56 -8.75
CA LEU A 39 7.66 6.23 -9.52
C LEU A 39 7.89 6.50 -11.01
N GLY A 40 7.41 5.58 -11.84
CA GLY A 40 7.61 5.55 -13.29
C GLY A 40 8.48 4.35 -13.71
N PRO A 41 8.36 3.88 -14.97
CA PRO A 41 7.61 4.50 -16.07
C PRO A 41 6.09 4.33 -15.96
N VAL A 42 5.36 4.98 -16.89
CA VAL A 42 3.92 4.75 -17.12
C VAL A 42 3.73 4.19 -18.51
N PHE A 43 2.95 3.12 -18.64
CA PHE A 43 2.69 2.45 -19.91
C PHE A 43 1.19 2.24 -20.13
N VAL A 44 0.81 2.20 -21.41
CA VAL A 44 -0.56 1.93 -21.82
C VAL A 44 -0.63 0.95 -22.98
N SER A 45 -1.71 0.18 -23.06
CA SER A 45 -2.00 -0.68 -24.20
C SER A 45 -3.48 -0.59 -24.59
N GLN A 46 -3.78 -0.58 -25.89
CA GLN A 46 -5.17 -0.46 -26.33
C GLN A 46 -5.92 -1.77 -26.08
N LEU A 47 -7.08 -1.73 -25.43
CA LEU A 47 -7.82 -2.97 -25.08
C LEU A 47 -8.32 -3.72 -26.32
N SER A 48 -8.68 -3.01 -27.39
CA SER A 48 -9.14 -3.62 -28.63
C SER A 48 -8.02 -4.20 -29.48
N ASP A 49 -6.77 -3.78 -29.24
CA ASP A 49 -5.58 -4.23 -29.96
C ASP A 49 -4.36 -4.04 -29.06
N ALA A 50 -4.02 -5.08 -28.30
CA ALA A 50 -2.92 -5.03 -27.33
C ALA A 50 -1.54 -4.85 -27.98
N SER A 51 -1.41 -4.95 -29.31
CA SER A 51 -0.15 -4.62 -30.01
C SER A 51 0.12 -3.11 -30.04
N ARG A 52 -0.92 -2.30 -29.83
CA ARG A 52 -0.82 -0.85 -29.74
C ARG A 52 -0.49 -0.46 -28.32
N THR A 53 0.74 -0.02 -28.12
CA THR A 53 1.30 0.35 -26.83
C THR A 53 1.96 1.72 -26.92
N GLU A 54 1.95 2.46 -25.82
CA GLU A 54 2.72 3.69 -25.64
C GLU A 54 3.29 3.71 -24.23
N GLU A 55 4.45 4.32 -24.06
CA GLU A 55 5.14 4.39 -22.78
C GLU A 55 5.74 5.79 -22.58
N ALA A 56 5.64 6.29 -21.36
CA ALA A 56 6.35 7.45 -20.88
C ALA A 56 7.44 6.95 -19.94
N HIS A 57 8.67 6.90 -20.46
CA HIS A 57 9.82 6.24 -19.84
C HIS A 57 10.39 7.00 -18.63
N GLU A 58 9.93 8.22 -18.37
CA GLU A 58 10.46 9.03 -17.29
C GLU A 58 10.15 8.40 -15.92
N THR A 59 11.15 8.36 -15.05
CA THR A 59 11.00 8.00 -13.64
C THR A 59 11.26 9.24 -12.79
N PHE A 60 10.46 9.43 -11.75
CA PHE A 60 10.54 10.58 -10.85
C PHE A 60 10.71 10.13 -9.41
N VAL A 61 11.46 10.91 -8.63
CA VAL A 61 11.50 10.77 -7.17
C VAL A 61 10.69 11.91 -6.56
N LEU A 62 9.64 11.59 -5.80
CA LEU A 62 8.70 12.58 -5.23
C LEU A 62 8.47 12.36 -3.74
N ASP A 63 8.41 13.44 -2.97
CA ASP A 63 7.89 13.44 -1.61
C ASP A 63 6.38 13.73 -1.63
N LEU A 64 5.58 12.67 -1.51
CA LEU A 64 4.11 12.72 -1.57
C LEU A 64 3.52 13.57 -0.44
N LYS A 65 4.20 13.68 0.70
CA LYS A 65 3.77 14.55 1.80
C LYS A 65 3.71 16.02 1.38
N LYS A 66 4.58 16.43 0.44
CA LYS A 66 4.68 17.81 -0.07
C LYS A 66 3.97 18.03 -1.40
N VAL A 67 3.54 16.97 -2.09
CA VAL A 67 2.68 17.10 -3.28
C VAL A 67 1.31 17.66 -2.86
N PRO A 68 0.72 18.63 -3.59
CA PRO A 68 -0.64 19.09 -3.34
C PRO A 68 -1.69 17.99 -3.56
N GLU A 69 -2.83 18.05 -2.87
CA GLU A 69 -3.94 17.08 -3.05
C GLU A 69 -4.51 17.05 -4.48
N SER A 70 -4.37 18.16 -5.23
CA SER A 70 -4.73 18.22 -6.66
C SER A 70 -3.82 17.36 -7.55
N GLY A 71 -2.69 16.90 -7.01
CA GLY A 71 -1.66 16.10 -7.65
C GLY A 71 -0.60 16.91 -8.39
N ALA A 72 0.44 16.21 -8.83
CA ALA A 72 1.49 16.70 -9.73
C ALA A 72 1.36 16.01 -11.09
N GLU A 73 1.22 16.76 -12.18
CA GLU A 73 1.24 16.21 -13.54
C GLU A 73 2.69 15.91 -13.94
N LEU A 74 3.00 14.64 -14.22
CA LEU A 74 4.38 14.19 -14.46
C LEU A 74 4.58 13.66 -15.88
N TRP A 75 3.61 12.91 -16.43
CA TRP A 75 3.74 12.31 -17.76
C TRP A 75 2.70 12.82 -18.75
N LYS A 76 3.10 12.79 -20.02
CA LYS A 76 2.23 13.04 -21.16
C LYS A 76 2.45 11.95 -22.21
N LEU A 77 1.37 11.27 -22.56
CA LEU A 77 1.29 10.29 -23.63
C LEU A 77 0.52 10.91 -24.80
N PRO A 78 1.19 11.65 -25.72
CA PRO A 78 0.52 12.22 -26.89
C PRO A 78 0.12 11.11 -27.88
N GLY A 79 -0.81 11.42 -28.80
CA GLY A 79 -1.08 10.53 -29.94
C GLY A 79 -1.91 9.28 -29.65
N LEU A 80 -2.50 9.15 -28.45
CA LEU A 80 -3.46 8.07 -28.18
C LEU A 80 -4.76 8.31 -28.94
N ASP A 81 -5.16 7.31 -29.73
CA ASP A 81 -6.44 7.32 -30.44
C ASP A 81 -7.63 7.17 -29.51
N GLU A 82 -8.81 7.50 -30.05
CA GLU A 82 -10.09 7.16 -29.43
C GLU A 82 -10.18 5.67 -29.14
N GLY A 83 -10.67 5.35 -27.94
CA GLY A 83 -10.80 3.98 -27.47
C GLY A 83 -10.49 3.83 -26.00
N ARG A 84 -10.42 2.57 -25.56
CA ARG A 84 -10.12 2.21 -24.18
C ARG A 84 -8.68 1.71 -24.10
N TRP A 85 -7.95 2.24 -23.12
CA TRP A 85 -6.53 1.97 -22.91
C TRP A 85 -6.30 1.43 -21.52
N ASN A 86 -5.65 0.28 -21.42
CA ASN A 86 -5.15 -0.26 -20.18
C ASN A 86 -4.04 0.67 -19.71
N VAL A 87 -3.95 0.89 -18.40
CA VAL A 87 -2.93 1.74 -17.79
C VAL A 87 -2.14 0.88 -16.83
N GLY A 88 -0.83 1.06 -16.85
CA GLY A 88 0.07 0.54 -15.83
C GLY A 88 1.18 1.52 -15.52
N PHE A 89 1.82 1.32 -14.37
CA PHE A 89 2.90 2.15 -13.87
C PHE A 89 3.78 1.34 -12.93
N GLU A 90 4.99 1.83 -12.68
CA GLU A 90 5.94 1.13 -11.82
C GLU A 90 6.33 1.99 -10.61
N LEU A 91 6.43 1.35 -9.45
CA LEU A 91 7.23 1.84 -8.35
C LEU A 91 8.58 1.17 -8.47
N SER A 92 9.62 1.95 -8.71
CA SER A 92 10.89 1.42 -9.21
C SER A 92 11.98 1.42 -8.15
N THR A 93 13.04 0.67 -8.43
CA THR A 93 14.38 0.93 -7.89
C THR A 93 15.20 1.58 -9.00
N GLY A 94 16.43 2.04 -8.75
CA GLY A 94 17.25 2.62 -9.81
C GLY A 94 16.97 4.11 -10.05
N ALA A 95 16.87 4.89 -8.97
CA ALA A 95 16.74 6.34 -9.05
C ALA A 95 17.94 7.07 -9.69
N HIS A 96 19.01 6.36 -10.08
CA HIS A 96 20.19 6.94 -10.73
C HIS A 96 19.85 7.76 -11.98
N ASP A 97 18.86 7.31 -12.77
CA ASP A 97 18.39 7.99 -13.97
C ASP A 97 17.07 8.75 -13.75
N ALA A 98 16.55 8.76 -12.52
CA ALA A 98 15.28 9.40 -12.20
C ALA A 98 15.43 10.91 -12.02
N GLU A 99 14.37 11.65 -12.39
CA GLU A 99 14.27 13.08 -12.15
C GLU A 99 13.87 13.35 -10.69
N ARG A 100 14.71 14.11 -9.97
CA ARG A 100 14.36 14.62 -8.64
C ARG A 100 13.29 15.70 -8.74
N HIS A 101 12.07 15.40 -8.29
CA HIS A 101 11.01 16.39 -8.21
C HIS A 101 11.33 17.47 -7.15
N SER A 102 10.80 18.67 -7.35
CA SER A 102 11.03 19.84 -6.47
C SER A 102 10.61 19.63 -5.00
N THR A 103 9.78 18.62 -4.72
CA THR A 103 9.34 18.25 -3.37
C THR A 103 10.39 17.50 -2.56
N VAL A 104 11.38 16.87 -3.22
CA VAL A 104 12.39 16.03 -2.56
C VAL A 104 13.64 16.83 -2.27
N THR A 105 14.20 16.71 -1.07
CA THR A 105 15.47 17.36 -0.75
C THR A 105 16.62 16.72 -1.54
N LYS A 106 17.75 17.40 -1.65
CA LYS A 106 18.92 16.81 -2.30
C LYS A 106 19.44 15.58 -1.53
N GLU A 107 19.47 15.67 -0.20
CA GLU A 107 19.92 14.60 0.69
C GLU A 107 19.04 13.35 0.59
N ASP A 108 17.71 13.51 0.63
CA ASP A 108 16.80 12.36 0.49
C ASP A 108 16.93 11.70 -0.89
N PHE A 109 17.12 12.49 -1.95
CA PHE A 109 17.36 11.95 -3.28
C PHE A 109 18.67 11.18 -3.37
N GLU A 110 19.76 11.74 -2.86
CA GLU A 110 21.07 11.05 -2.81
C GLU A 110 20.96 9.75 -2.01
N ARG A 111 20.23 9.74 -0.89
CA ARG A 111 19.99 8.54 -0.10
C ARG A 111 19.20 7.47 -0.86
N ILE A 112 18.10 7.83 -1.52
CA ILE A 112 17.30 6.92 -2.36
C ILE A 112 18.18 6.29 -3.44
N VAL A 113 19.06 7.09 -4.06
CA VAL A 113 19.97 6.65 -5.12
C VAL A 113 21.06 5.73 -4.58
N ASP A 114 21.74 6.12 -3.51
CA ASP A 114 22.89 5.39 -2.95
C ASP A 114 22.49 4.05 -2.32
N GLU A 115 21.30 3.99 -1.70
CA GLU A 115 20.78 2.78 -1.06
C GLU A 115 19.86 1.95 -2.00
N ASP A 116 19.67 2.38 -3.24
CA ASP A 116 18.79 1.75 -4.26
C ASP A 116 17.37 1.45 -3.75
N LEU A 117 16.74 2.47 -3.16
CA LEU A 117 15.45 2.39 -2.49
C LEU A 117 14.29 2.65 -3.45
N THR A 118 13.13 2.08 -3.13
CA THR A 118 11.83 2.47 -3.73
C THR A 118 11.15 3.53 -2.86
N TYR A 119 11.25 3.38 -1.54
CA TYR A 119 10.62 4.26 -0.56
C TYR A 119 11.61 4.74 0.49
N LEU A 120 11.41 5.99 0.91
CA LEU A 120 11.96 6.53 2.15
C LEU A 120 10.81 7.20 2.92
N ILE A 121 10.37 6.55 4.00
CA ILE A 121 9.18 6.92 4.77
C ILE A 121 9.57 7.18 6.22
N GLU A 122 9.17 8.33 6.74
CA GLU A 122 9.39 8.71 8.14
C GLU A 122 8.09 9.24 8.74
N GLY A 123 7.87 8.91 10.01
CA GLY A 123 6.68 9.32 10.73
C GLY A 123 6.65 8.77 12.14
N SER A 124 5.47 8.80 12.75
CA SER A 124 5.27 8.29 14.10
C SER A 124 3.86 7.76 14.32
N ILE A 125 3.74 6.83 15.26
CA ILE A 125 2.47 6.43 15.86
C ILE A 125 2.39 6.97 17.28
N SER A 126 1.19 7.35 17.73
CA SER A 126 0.96 7.85 19.08
C SER A 126 -0.34 7.32 19.69
N LYS A 127 -0.33 7.09 21.00
CA LYS A 127 -1.47 6.61 21.81
C LYS A 127 -1.24 6.99 23.27
N GLU A 128 -2.22 7.63 23.90
CA GLU A 128 -2.17 7.91 25.34
C GLU A 128 -2.10 6.59 26.13
N GLY A 129 -1.11 6.46 27.01
CA GLY A 129 -0.81 5.18 27.67
C GLY A 129 -0.46 4.05 26.70
N GLY A 130 0.10 4.39 25.53
CA GLY A 130 0.57 3.43 24.53
C GLY A 130 1.65 2.51 25.08
N LEU A 131 1.63 1.25 24.64
CA LEU A 131 2.59 0.24 25.07
C LEU A 131 3.27 -0.37 23.85
N SER A 132 4.56 -0.68 24.01
CA SER A 132 5.35 -1.52 23.13
C SER A 132 5.59 -2.86 23.82
N CYS A 133 5.23 -3.96 23.19
CA CYS A 133 5.33 -5.32 23.73
C CYS A 133 6.19 -6.19 22.80
N PRO A 134 7.49 -5.86 22.62
CA PRO A 134 8.34 -6.53 21.65
C PRO A 134 8.54 -8.01 21.97
N PRO A 135 8.76 -8.88 20.97
CA PRO A 135 8.95 -10.30 21.19
C PRO A 135 10.00 -10.58 22.27
N LYS A 136 9.61 -11.25 23.36
CA LYS A 136 10.44 -11.46 24.55
C LYS A 136 11.87 -11.93 24.27
N ALA A 137 12.03 -12.80 23.28
CA ALA A 137 13.33 -13.37 22.91
C ALA A 137 14.27 -12.38 22.19
N LEU A 138 13.76 -11.24 21.73
CA LEU A 138 14.46 -10.28 20.88
C LEU A 138 14.69 -8.91 21.53
N VAL A 139 14.15 -8.67 22.73
CA VAL A 139 14.28 -7.38 23.44
C VAL A 139 15.73 -7.11 23.84
N GLU A 140 16.23 -5.92 23.53
CA GLU A 140 17.61 -5.48 23.73
C GLU A 140 17.73 -4.31 24.71
N ALA A 141 16.84 -4.27 25.71
CA ALA A 141 16.75 -3.17 26.65
C ALA A 141 16.78 -3.67 28.11
N PRO A 142 17.90 -4.25 28.58
CA PRO A 142 17.98 -4.89 29.89
C PRO A 142 17.73 -3.94 31.07
N ASP A 143 17.94 -2.64 30.88
CA ASP A 143 17.78 -1.62 31.92
C ASP A 143 16.37 -1.00 31.94
N ARG A 144 15.52 -1.29 30.95
CA ARG A 144 14.15 -0.78 30.89
C ARG A 144 13.25 -1.62 31.79
N LYS A 145 12.46 -0.93 32.62
CA LYS A 145 11.48 -1.58 33.49
C LYS A 145 10.17 -1.78 32.73
N PRO A 146 9.61 -3.02 32.71
CA PRO A 146 8.28 -3.25 32.18
C PRO A 146 7.20 -2.43 32.89
N ALA A 147 6.13 -2.11 32.16
CA ALA A 147 4.93 -1.44 32.65
C ALA A 147 4.04 -2.32 33.55
N GLY A 148 4.44 -3.57 33.80
CA GLY A 148 3.66 -4.55 34.55
C GLY A 148 2.50 -5.17 33.77
N GLN A 149 2.48 -4.98 32.45
CA GLN A 149 1.54 -5.58 31.50
C GLN A 149 2.29 -6.52 30.55
N SER A 150 1.56 -7.46 29.94
CA SER A 150 2.13 -8.41 28.97
C SER A 150 1.13 -8.74 27.87
N MET A 151 1.62 -8.90 26.64
CA MET A 151 0.83 -9.31 25.47
C MET A 151 1.56 -10.44 24.74
N GLY A 152 0.86 -11.51 24.37
CA GLY A 152 1.49 -12.70 23.75
C GLY A 152 2.58 -13.38 24.60
N GLY A 153 2.63 -13.12 25.91
CA GLY A 153 3.71 -13.57 26.80
C GLY A 153 4.99 -12.71 26.79
N SER A 154 5.00 -11.62 26.03
CA SER A 154 6.03 -10.58 26.04
C SER A 154 5.71 -9.50 27.08
N ASP A 155 6.74 -9.04 27.78
CA ASP A 155 6.62 -7.90 28.70
C ASP A 155 6.41 -6.61 27.90
N CYS A 156 5.50 -5.75 28.37
CA CYS A 156 5.20 -4.47 27.74
C CYS A 156 5.91 -3.30 28.43
N TYR A 157 6.23 -2.27 27.65
CA TYR A 157 6.93 -1.07 28.07
C TYR A 157 6.15 0.17 27.64
N GLU A 158 6.18 1.21 28.47
CA GLU A 158 5.57 2.50 28.15
C GLU A 158 6.18 3.07 26.86
N ALA A 159 5.32 3.39 25.91
CA ALA A 159 5.65 3.92 24.60
C ALA A 159 4.46 4.73 24.06
N GLU A 160 4.23 5.93 24.57
CA GLU A 160 3.10 6.76 24.10
C GLU A 160 3.30 7.30 22.68
N THR A 161 4.54 7.32 22.21
CA THR A 161 4.91 7.70 20.85
C THR A 161 6.07 6.84 20.40
N VAL A 162 5.96 6.28 19.20
CA VAL A 162 7.01 5.49 18.55
C VAL A 162 7.19 6.05 17.15
N ALA A 163 8.39 6.54 16.86
CA ALA A 163 8.77 6.97 15.52
C ALA A 163 9.13 5.77 14.64
N PHE A 164 9.09 5.96 13.33
CA PHE A 164 9.60 4.99 12.37
C PHE A 164 10.39 5.69 11.27
N SER A 165 11.45 5.02 10.82
CA SER A 165 12.26 5.44 9.68
C SER A 165 12.51 4.24 8.78
N PHE A 166 11.74 4.14 7.71
CA PHE A 166 11.74 3.02 6.78
C PHE A 166 12.40 3.42 5.46
N ALA A 167 13.60 2.87 5.23
CA ALA A 167 14.23 2.82 3.92
C ALA A 167 13.90 1.45 3.31
N VAL A 168 13.13 1.41 2.23
CA VAL A 168 12.55 0.16 1.74
C VAL A 168 12.76 -0.03 0.24
N ARG A 169 13.28 -1.21 -0.11
CA ARG A 169 13.32 -1.71 -1.48
C ARG A 169 12.08 -2.55 -1.75
N ALA A 170 11.09 -1.98 -2.44
CA ALA A 170 9.84 -2.66 -2.77
C ALA A 170 9.38 -2.29 -4.19
N PRO A 171 10.16 -2.63 -5.23
CA PRO A 171 9.77 -2.34 -6.60
C PRO A 171 8.53 -3.15 -6.97
N THR A 172 7.58 -2.51 -7.64
CA THR A 172 6.26 -3.05 -7.91
C THR A 172 5.78 -2.59 -9.28
N VAL A 173 5.28 -3.51 -10.09
CA VAL A 173 4.58 -3.20 -11.32
C VAL A 173 3.08 -3.23 -11.06
N PHE A 174 2.38 -2.15 -11.39
CA PHE A 174 0.93 -2.07 -11.42
C PHE A 174 0.47 -2.11 -12.86
N ASP A 175 -0.35 -3.08 -13.23
CA ASP A 175 -0.92 -3.15 -14.58
C ASP A 175 -2.37 -3.61 -14.56
N ALA A 176 -3.00 -3.69 -15.73
CA ALA A 176 -4.40 -4.12 -15.84
C ALA A 176 -5.35 -3.32 -14.91
N CYS A 177 -5.11 -2.02 -14.76
CA CYS A 177 -5.86 -1.22 -13.81
C CYS A 177 -7.32 -1.04 -14.22
N GLU A 178 -8.23 -1.10 -13.26
CA GLU A 178 -9.67 -1.02 -13.44
C GLU A 178 -10.30 0.01 -12.48
N LEU A 179 -11.45 0.56 -12.86
CA LEU A 179 -12.24 1.43 -11.98
C LEU A 179 -13.68 0.91 -11.98
N ASP A 180 -14.21 0.58 -10.80
CA ASP A 180 -15.53 -0.03 -10.63
C ASP A 180 -15.72 -1.30 -11.50
N GLY A 181 -14.68 -2.13 -11.62
CA GLY A 181 -14.67 -3.33 -12.47
C GLY A 181 -14.63 -3.04 -13.99
N ILE A 182 -14.33 -1.79 -14.36
CA ILE A 182 -14.20 -1.39 -15.76
C ILE A 182 -12.71 -1.24 -16.10
N PRO A 183 -12.15 -2.07 -17.00
CA PRO A 183 -10.73 -2.02 -17.31
C PRO A 183 -10.31 -0.73 -18.02
N GLY A 184 -9.18 -0.17 -17.59
CA GLY A 184 -8.50 0.95 -18.22
C GLY A 184 -9.31 2.25 -18.27
N VAL A 185 -8.77 3.22 -19.02
CA VAL A 185 -9.36 4.54 -19.19
C VAL A 185 -9.91 4.73 -20.61
N ALA A 186 -11.03 5.44 -20.73
CA ALA A 186 -11.61 5.80 -22.01
C ALA A 186 -11.07 7.15 -22.51
N ILE A 187 -10.60 7.17 -23.75
CA ILE A 187 -10.22 8.38 -24.49
C ILE A 187 -11.30 8.60 -25.55
N GLY A 188 -12.05 9.70 -25.41
CA GLY A 188 -13.10 10.08 -26.35
C GLY A 188 -12.61 10.95 -27.51
N SER A 189 -13.49 11.21 -28.47
CA SER A 189 -13.24 12.12 -29.58
C SER A 189 -12.85 13.53 -29.07
N GLY A 190 -11.64 13.98 -29.42
CA GLY A 190 -11.03 15.20 -28.88
C GLY A 190 -9.77 14.95 -28.03
N GLY A 191 -9.47 13.69 -27.66
CA GLY A 191 -8.12 13.21 -27.34
C GLY A 191 -7.47 13.67 -26.02
N VAL A 192 -8.10 14.57 -25.26
CA VAL A 192 -7.55 15.05 -23.98
C VAL A 192 -8.24 14.35 -22.81
N ARG A 193 -7.54 13.37 -22.23
CA ARG A 193 -7.87 12.74 -20.96
C ARG A 193 -6.75 13.04 -19.97
N THR A 194 -7.10 13.39 -18.75
CA THR A 194 -6.19 13.34 -17.61
C THR A 194 -6.62 12.18 -16.72
N THR A 195 -5.65 11.39 -16.28
CA THR A 195 -5.86 10.32 -15.29
C THR A 195 -4.91 10.51 -14.12
N SER A 196 -5.17 9.84 -13.01
CA SER A 196 -4.37 9.95 -11.79
C SER A 196 -3.92 8.60 -11.26
N ILE A 197 -2.66 8.53 -10.87
CA ILE A 197 -2.10 7.50 -10.00
C ILE A 197 -2.24 8.01 -8.56
N THR A 198 -2.75 7.19 -7.66
CA THR A 198 -2.93 7.51 -6.23
C THR A 198 -2.16 6.51 -5.39
N LEU A 199 -1.41 7.02 -4.40
CA LEU A 199 -0.68 6.19 -3.46
C LEU A 199 -1.30 6.37 -2.07
N HIS A 200 -1.62 5.23 -1.45
CA HIS A 200 -2.27 5.13 -0.14
C HIS A 200 -1.25 4.82 0.95
N GLY A 201 -1.22 5.62 2.00
CA GLY A 201 -0.20 5.49 3.06
C GLY A 201 -0.61 4.48 4.13
N ASP A 202 -1.89 4.16 4.22
CA ASP A 202 -2.50 3.38 5.28
C ASP A 202 -2.40 1.86 5.09
N HIS A 203 -2.01 1.38 3.91
CA HIS A 203 -1.76 -0.05 3.65
C HIS A 203 -0.72 -0.63 4.62
N MET A 204 0.26 0.16 5.07
CA MET A 204 1.23 -0.31 6.08
C MET A 204 0.59 -0.64 7.43
N PHE A 205 -0.64 -0.19 7.66
CA PHE A 205 -1.40 -0.50 8.86
C PHE A 205 -2.41 -1.61 8.61
N PHE A 206 -2.60 -2.11 7.39
CA PHE A 206 -3.55 -3.19 7.18
C PHE A 206 -3.09 -4.42 7.94
N ASN A 207 -4.03 -5.14 8.54
CA ASN A 207 -3.77 -6.39 9.23
C ASN A 207 -3.50 -7.56 8.27
N GLY A 208 -3.49 -7.33 6.95
CA GLY A 208 -3.34 -8.36 5.93
C GLY A 208 -3.29 -7.77 4.52
N PHE A 209 -3.43 -8.64 3.53
CA PHE A 209 -3.40 -8.30 2.10
C PHE A 209 -4.76 -8.64 1.47
N PRO A 210 -5.68 -7.67 1.37
CA PRO A 210 -6.98 -7.94 0.78
C PRO A 210 -6.80 -8.33 -0.69
N VAL A 211 -7.65 -9.25 -1.15
CA VAL A 211 -7.83 -9.55 -2.58
C VAL A 211 -9.21 -9.02 -2.94
N GLY A 212 -9.28 -8.06 -3.85
CA GLY A 212 -10.54 -7.34 -4.15
C GLY A 212 -10.88 -6.28 -3.10
N ASP A 213 -12.12 -6.27 -2.60
CA ASP A 213 -12.63 -5.20 -1.71
C ASP A 213 -11.86 -5.11 -0.38
N GLU A 214 -11.22 -3.95 -0.16
CA GLU A 214 -10.50 -3.60 1.07
C GLU A 214 -11.43 -3.40 2.28
N GLY A 215 -12.76 -3.44 2.12
CA GLY A 215 -13.74 -3.27 3.20
C GLY A 215 -13.60 -4.23 4.38
N SER A 216 -12.84 -5.32 4.22
CA SER A 216 -12.59 -6.33 5.26
C SER A 216 -11.33 -6.10 6.11
N VAL A 217 -10.40 -5.22 5.69
CA VAL A 217 -9.15 -4.98 6.43
C VAL A 217 -9.36 -4.07 7.64
N ARG A 218 -8.49 -4.26 8.63
CA ARG A 218 -8.38 -3.40 9.81
C ARG A 218 -7.04 -2.70 9.79
N ARG A 219 -7.05 -1.40 10.03
CA ARG A 219 -5.83 -0.60 10.22
C ARG A 219 -5.35 -0.73 11.66
N LEU A 220 -4.10 -1.13 11.86
CA LEU A 220 -3.42 -1.40 13.13
C LEU A 220 -1.98 -0.89 13.08
N ALA A 221 -1.56 -0.22 14.14
CA ALA A 221 -0.23 0.32 14.31
C ALA A 221 0.56 -0.35 15.44
N GLN A 222 -0.09 -1.20 16.25
CA GLN A 222 0.55 -1.89 17.36
C GLN A 222 1.79 -2.70 16.93
N TRP A 223 1.81 -3.28 15.72
CA TRP A 223 2.99 -4.02 15.24
C TRP A 223 4.23 -3.14 15.10
N ILE A 224 4.07 -1.85 14.78
CA ILE A 224 5.19 -0.91 14.73
C ILE A 224 5.68 -0.67 16.15
N ALA A 225 4.79 -0.40 17.10
CA ALA A 225 5.19 -0.21 18.50
C ALA A 225 5.95 -1.43 19.04
N ASP A 226 5.47 -2.64 18.74
CA ASP A 226 6.08 -3.89 19.17
C ASP A 226 7.36 -4.25 18.41
N SER A 227 7.72 -3.47 17.38
CA SER A 227 8.94 -3.68 16.61
C SER A 227 10.15 -2.90 17.12
N ASP A 228 9.96 -2.01 18.10
CA ASP A 228 11.05 -1.31 18.79
C ASP A 228 11.73 -2.27 19.78
N LEU A 229 12.77 -2.96 19.31
CA LEU A 229 13.42 -4.04 20.06
C LEU A 229 14.37 -3.48 21.12
N ASN A 230 15.00 -2.34 20.85
CA ASN A 230 15.94 -1.71 21.76
C ASN A 230 15.27 -0.66 22.69
N LEU A 231 13.97 -0.40 22.50
CA LEU A 231 13.15 0.54 23.24
C LEU A 231 13.65 1.99 23.18
N ASP A 232 14.29 2.39 22.08
CA ASP A 232 14.78 3.75 21.89
C ASP A 232 13.71 4.73 21.39
N GLY A 233 12.51 4.22 21.10
CA GLY A 233 11.38 4.99 20.60
C GLY A 233 11.38 5.16 19.08
N VAL A 234 12.25 4.49 18.34
CA VAL A 234 12.35 4.55 16.87
C VAL A 234 12.47 3.15 16.28
N VAL A 235 11.51 2.77 15.45
CA VAL A 235 11.59 1.51 14.70
C VAL A 235 12.42 1.67 13.44
N SER A 236 13.44 0.83 13.33
CA SER A 236 14.34 0.76 12.19
C SER A 236 14.10 -0.48 11.33
N GLU A 237 14.55 -0.41 10.07
CA GLU A 237 14.60 -1.58 9.17
C GLU A 237 15.40 -2.75 9.79
N ALA A 238 16.47 -2.45 10.53
CA ALA A 238 17.30 -3.47 11.16
C ALA A 238 16.54 -4.29 12.21
N GLU A 239 15.62 -3.66 12.93
CA GLU A 239 14.76 -4.35 13.90
C GLU A 239 13.68 -5.18 13.20
N LEU A 240 13.02 -4.62 12.18
CA LEU A 240 12.00 -5.33 11.40
C LEU A 240 12.54 -6.62 10.78
N LYS A 241 13.78 -6.60 10.27
CA LYS A 241 14.44 -7.79 9.69
C LYS A 241 14.76 -8.88 10.72
N ARG A 242 14.79 -8.55 12.02
CA ARG A 242 15.10 -9.49 13.09
C ARG A 242 13.86 -10.17 13.66
N ILE A 243 12.67 -9.64 13.41
CA ILE A 243 11.41 -10.17 13.94
C ILE A 243 10.86 -11.19 12.94
N PRO A 244 10.90 -12.50 13.24
CA PRO A 244 10.23 -13.48 12.41
C PRO A 244 8.72 -13.21 12.41
N LEU A 245 8.06 -13.41 11.28
CA LEU A 245 6.63 -13.15 11.16
C LEU A 245 5.80 -13.94 12.16
N GLY A 246 6.20 -15.18 12.47
CA GLY A 246 5.56 -16.00 13.51
C GLY A 246 5.71 -15.42 14.92
N ALA A 247 6.75 -14.63 15.20
CA ALA A 247 6.89 -13.92 16.47
C ALA A 247 5.95 -12.71 16.54
N LEU A 248 5.76 -11.99 15.44
CA LEU A 248 4.79 -10.89 15.34
C LEU A 248 3.35 -11.42 15.44
N ALA A 249 3.03 -12.46 14.69
CA ALA A 249 1.72 -13.12 14.72
C ALA A 249 1.44 -13.79 16.07
N ALA A 250 2.45 -14.21 16.83
CA ALA A 250 2.25 -14.74 18.18
C ALA A 250 1.86 -13.66 19.21
N ILE A 251 2.12 -12.38 18.93
CA ILE A 251 1.68 -11.28 19.78
C ILE A 251 0.16 -11.12 19.68
N ASP A 252 -0.38 -11.21 18.47
CA ASP A 252 -1.83 -11.21 18.22
C ASP A 252 -2.25 -12.13 17.05
N PRO A 253 -2.47 -13.43 17.31
CA PRO A 253 -2.66 -14.43 16.27
C PRO A 253 -4.03 -14.38 15.58
N ASP A 254 -5.02 -13.75 16.22
CA ASP A 254 -6.38 -13.68 15.70
C ASP A 254 -6.60 -12.47 14.77
N ILE A 255 -5.56 -11.66 14.58
CA ILE A 255 -5.66 -10.37 13.90
C ILE A 255 -4.94 -10.35 12.55
N TYR A 256 -3.71 -10.88 12.44
CA TYR A 256 -2.95 -10.79 11.19
C TYR A 256 -3.37 -11.86 10.16
N GLN A 257 -3.85 -11.40 9.01
CA GLN A 257 -4.31 -12.19 7.88
C GLN A 257 -3.26 -12.16 6.77
N LEU A 258 -2.28 -13.06 6.89
CA LEU A 258 -1.07 -13.03 6.05
C LEU A 258 -1.25 -13.66 4.65
N GLY A 259 -2.43 -14.25 4.38
CA GLY A 259 -2.79 -14.71 3.03
C GLY A 259 -2.94 -13.53 2.06
N GLY A 260 -2.75 -13.79 0.76
CA GLY A 260 -2.88 -12.77 -0.29
C GLY A 260 -1.64 -11.88 -0.49
N SER A 261 -0.57 -12.08 0.30
CA SER A 261 0.66 -11.30 0.15
C SER A 261 1.25 -11.40 -1.26
N PRO A 262 1.69 -10.28 -1.87
CA PRO A 262 2.33 -10.27 -3.19
C PRO A 262 3.76 -10.85 -3.16
N ILE A 263 4.32 -11.09 -1.97
CA ILE A 263 5.66 -11.66 -1.78
C ILE A 263 5.65 -12.72 -0.68
N GLU A 264 6.67 -13.57 -0.66
CA GLU A 264 6.92 -14.45 0.49
C GLU A 264 7.24 -13.62 1.73
N LEU A 265 6.69 -14.04 2.88
CA LEU A 265 6.81 -13.32 4.15
C LEU A 265 7.58 -14.18 5.15
N GLU A 266 8.73 -13.69 5.59
CA GLU A 266 9.52 -14.34 6.65
C GLU A 266 9.65 -13.47 7.90
N THR A 267 9.69 -12.15 7.71
CA THR A 267 9.95 -11.17 8.77
C THR A 267 8.92 -10.03 8.79
N ALA A 268 8.91 -9.24 9.86
CA ALA A 268 8.12 -8.01 9.90
C ALA A 268 8.54 -7.00 8.80
N TYR A 269 9.80 -7.06 8.35
CA TYR A 269 10.26 -6.27 7.21
C TYR A 269 9.60 -6.71 5.90
N ASP A 270 9.40 -8.02 5.69
CA ASP A 270 8.71 -8.52 4.51
C ASP A 270 7.22 -8.18 4.55
N PHE A 271 6.61 -8.17 5.73
CA PHE A 271 5.24 -7.68 5.92
C PHE A 271 5.10 -6.22 5.49
N LEU A 272 6.00 -5.33 5.97
CA LEU A 272 6.07 -3.95 5.53
C LEU A 272 6.27 -3.85 4.00
N ARG A 273 7.21 -4.63 3.44
CA ARG A 273 7.47 -4.62 2.00
C ARG A 273 6.24 -5.01 1.20
N GLY A 274 5.58 -6.11 1.56
CA GLY A 274 4.34 -6.56 0.92
C GLY A 274 3.27 -5.48 0.97
N ALA A 275 3.11 -4.81 2.11
CA ALA A 275 2.10 -3.77 2.29
C ALA A 275 2.40 -2.54 1.43
N LEU A 276 3.67 -2.17 1.27
CA LEU A 276 4.05 -1.09 0.35
C LEU A 276 3.77 -1.46 -1.12
N LYS A 277 3.85 -2.74 -1.50
CA LYS A 277 3.54 -3.16 -2.88
C LYS A 277 2.06 -3.02 -3.24
N THR A 278 1.15 -2.89 -2.28
CA THR A 278 -0.29 -2.81 -2.58
C THR A 278 -0.82 -1.38 -2.63
N GLN A 279 0.01 -0.35 -2.43
CA GLN A 279 -0.44 1.04 -2.24
C GLN A 279 -0.93 1.77 -3.49
N GLY A 280 -0.58 1.26 -4.68
CA GLY A 280 -0.77 1.96 -5.95
C GLY A 280 -2.15 1.71 -6.54
N HIS A 281 -2.91 2.78 -6.73
CA HIS A 281 -4.24 2.78 -7.31
C HIS A 281 -4.37 3.76 -8.48
N MET A 282 -5.36 3.54 -9.34
CA MET A 282 -5.76 4.48 -10.39
C MET A 282 -7.02 5.24 -9.99
N GLU A 283 -7.08 6.55 -10.24
CA GLU A 283 -8.29 7.37 -9.99
C GLU A 283 -8.83 7.28 -8.53
N SER A 284 -7.93 7.37 -7.54
CA SER A 284 -8.19 7.17 -6.11
C SER A 284 -8.23 5.71 -5.70
N GLU A 285 -9.30 4.98 -6.04
CA GLU A 285 -9.59 3.62 -5.51
C GLU A 285 -9.60 2.54 -6.62
N GLY A 286 -9.16 2.87 -7.83
CA GLY A 286 -9.13 1.92 -8.93
C GLY A 286 -8.07 0.86 -8.70
N GLU A 287 -8.50 -0.39 -8.76
CA GLU A 287 -7.69 -1.58 -8.55
C GLU A 287 -6.68 -1.79 -9.67
N CYS A 288 -5.47 -2.20 -9.32
CA CYS A 288 -4.44 -2.57 -10.28
C CYS A 288 -3.88 -3.92 -9.91
N ARG A 289 -3.58 -4.74 -10.91
CA ARG A 289 -2.88 -6.00 -10.72
C ARG A 289 -1.44 -5.72 -10.28
N VAL A 290 -0.98 -6.42 -9.25
CA VAL A 290 0.34 -6.22 -8.64
C VAL A 290 1.30 -7.31 -9.10
N ASP A 291 2.40 -6.92 -9.74
CA ASP A 291 3.47 -7.81 -10.25
C ASP A 291 2.96 -8.99 -11.10
N GLY A 292 1.89 -8.76 -11.87
CA GLY A 292 1.27 -9.79 -12.70
C GLY A 292 0.43 -10.83 -11.95
N VAL A 293 0.27 -10.70 -10.63
CA VAL A 293 -0.61 -11.55 -9.81
C VAL A 293 -2.04 -11.02 -9.91
N ALA A 294 -2.90 -11.71 -10.67
CA ALA A 294 -4.29 -11.30 -10.90
C ALA A 294 -5.09 -11.22 -9.58
N HIS A 295 -5.97 -10.22 -9.49
CA HIS A 295 -7.03 -10.18 -8.49
C HIS A 295 -8.11 -11.19 -8.88
N ASP A 296 -8.44 -12.12 -7.99
CA ASP A 296 -9.54 -13.06 -8.23
C ASP A 296 -10.85 -12.31 -7.97
N HIS A 297 -11.60 -12.03 -9.03
CA HIS A 297 -12.95 -11.49 -8.89
C HIS A 297 -13.90 -12.66 -8.66
N ASP A 298 -14.19 -12.98 -7.39
CA ASP A 298 -15.39 -13.75 -7.06
C ASP A 298 -16.63 -12.91 -7.42
N HIS A 299 -16.99 -12.91 -8.69
CA HIS A 299 -18.29 -12.49 -9.16
C HIS A 299 -19.32 -13.56 -8.77
N ASP A 300 -19.70 -13.60 -7.50
CA ASP A 300 -20.98 -14.19 -7.10
C ASP A 300 -22.12 -13.26 -7.54
N HIS A 301 -22.29 -13.12 -8.86
CA HIS A 301 -23.57 -12.75 -9.44
C HIS A 301 -24.38 -14.03 -9.59
N ASP A 302 -25.00 -14.44 -8.49
CA ASP A 302 -26.11 -15.39 -8.47
C ASP A 302 -27.29 -14.76 -9.22
N HIS A 303 -27.23 -14.78 -10.55
CA HIS A 303 -28.39 -14.64 -11.38
C HIS A 303 -29.14 -15.96 -11.29
N GLY A 304 -30.11 -16.00 -10.38
CA GLY A 304 -31.11 -17.06 -10.32
C GLY A 304 -31.81 -17.19 -11.67
N ASP A 305 -31.35 -18.15 -12.47
CA ASP A 305 -32.13 -18.73 -13.55
C ASP A 305 -33.27 -19.53 -12.89
N GLU A 306 -34.43 -18.88 -12.73
CA GLU A 306 -35.69 -19.60 -12.55
C GLU A 306 -35.95 -20.42 -13.83
N GLU A 307 -35.43 -21.64 -13.86
CA GLU A 307 -35.86 -22.66 -14.80
C GLU A 307 -37.33 -22.99 -14.56
N ASP A 308 -38.16 -22.48 -15.47
CA ASP A 308 -39.56 -22.85 -15.68
C ASP A 308 -39.66 -24.37 -15.92
N HIS A 309 -39.95 -25.12 -14.86
CA HIS A 309 -40.29 -26.53 -14.93
C HIS A 309 -41.67 -26.73 -15.56
N GLY A 310 -41.69 -26.75 -16.89
CA GLY A 310 -42.79 -27.26 -17.70
C GLY A 310 -43.01 -28.77 -17.47
N ALA A 311 -43.82 -29.13 -16.47
CA ALA A 311 -44.31 -30.48 -16.27
C ALA A 311 -45.54 -30.77 -17.14
N ALA A 312 -45.33 -31.48 -18.25
CA ALA A 312 -46.40 -32.13 -19.00
C ALA A 312 -46.83 -33.43 -18.30
N GLY A 313 -48.12 -33.58 -17.96
CA GLY A 313 -48.62 -34.80 -17.33
C GLY A 313 -50.14 -34.95 -17.26
N ALA A 314 -50.72 -35.51 -18.33
CA ALA A 314 -51.90 -36.38 -18.39
C ALA A 314 -53.32 -35.84 -18.09
N ARG A 315 -54.14 -35.82 -19.16
CA ARG A 315 -55.60 -35.99 -19.12
C ARG A 315 -55.96 -37.42 -18.71
N GLY A 316 -56.95 -37.59 -17.84
CA GLY A 316 -57.53 -38.90 -17.57
C GLY A 316 -58.69 -38.89 -16.57
N LYS A 317 -59.88 -38.55 -17.06
CA LYS A 317 -61.24 -38.75 -16.49
C LYS A 317 -61.60 -38.10 -15.16
#